data_AF-A0A1M6VUL4-F1
#
_entry.id   AF-A0A1M6VUL4-F1
#
_cell.length_a   1.000
_cell.length_b   1.000
_cell.length_c   1.000
_cell.angle_alpha   90.00
_cell.angle_beta   90.00
_cell.angle_gamma   90.00
#
_symmetry.space_group_name_H-M   'P 1'
#
loop_
_entity.id
_entity.type
_entity.pdbx_description
1 polymer ?
#
loop_
_entity_poly.entity_id
_entity_poly.type
_entity_poly.pdbx_seq_one_letter_code
_entity_poly.pdbx_strand_id
1 'polypeptide(L)' 'MGRKFVIGNRLKDEWISVLDTDKKILEFSSHLANAQEYLQEEDAQINLAEIQKTGYFSDLQIYLKRDNKAYKIDERDSLM' A
#
# COMPACT_ATOMS: atom_id res chain seq x y z
N MET A 1 12.72 -11.60 -9.63
CA MET A 1 12.06 -10.35 -9.20
C MET A 1 11.21 -10.63 -7.96
N GLY A 2 11.46 -9.92 -6.86
CA GLY A 2 10.71 -10.08 -5.61
C GLY A 2 9.31 -9.45 -5.70
N ARG A 3 8.32 -10.11 -5.11
CA ARG A 3 6.98 -9.55 -4.91
C ARG A 3 7.09 -8.43 -3.88
N LYS A 4 6.65 -7.23 -4.22
CA LYS A 4 6.63 -6.09 -3.30
C LYS A 4 5.18 -5.68 -3.07
N PHE A 5 4.88 -5.18 -1.88
CA PHE A 5 3.56 -4.71 -1.51
C PHE A 5 3.59 -3.21 -1.33
N VAL A 6 2.51 -2.54 -1.68
CA VAL A 6 2.35 -1.09 -1.54
C VAL A 6 0.99 -0.82 -0.94
N ILE A 7 0.87 0.28 -0.20
CA ILE A 7 -0.40 0.70 0.38
C ILE A 7 -0.86 1.95 -0.38
N GLY A 8 -2.15 1.99 -0.73
CA GLY A 8 -2.68 3.13 -1.46
C GLY A 8 -4.16 3.00 -1.79
N ASN A 9 -4.64 3.91 -2.62
CA ASN A 9 -5.95 3.92 -3.22
C ASN A 9 -5.81 4.02 -4.75
N ARG A 10 -5.95 2.88 -5.42
CA ARG A 10 -5.90 2.80 -6.89
C ARG A 10 -7.01 3.62 -7.58
N LEU A 11 -8.16 3.83 -6.95
CA LEU A 11 -9.26 4.63 -7.54
C LEU A 11 -8.90 6.11 -7.64
N LYS A 12 -8.04 6.59 -6.73
CA LYS A 12 -7.57 7.98 -6.68
C LYS A 12 -6.15 8.15 -7.21
N ASP A 13 -5.53 7.04 -7.63
CA ASP A 13 -4.11 6.95 -7.98
C ASP A 13 -3.18 7.45 -6.86
N GLU A 14 -3.59 7.31 -5.59
CA GLU A 14 -2.84 7.78 -4.42
C GLU A 14 -2.08 6.62 -3.78
N TRP A 15 -0.77 6.72 -3.69
CA TRP A 15 0.08 5.68 -3.11
C TRP A 15 0.84 6.25 -1.93
N ILE A 16 0.87 5.56 -0.79
CA ILE A 16 1.67 6.01 0.35
C ILE A 16 3.13 6.02 -0.08
N SER A 17 3.77 7.18 -0.05
CA SER A 17 5.19 7.36 -0.35
C SER A 17 6.02 7.43 0.93
N VAL A 18 5.46 8.07 1.96
CA VAL A 18 6.08 8.16 3.29
C VAL A 18 5.04 7.80 4.33
N LEU A 19 5.40 6.90 5.24
CA LEU A 19 4.63 6.57 6.42
C LEU A 19 5.55 6.65 7.64
N ASP A 20 5.30 7.61 8.50
CA ASP A 20 5.98 7.77 9.79
C ASP A 20 4.91 7.79 10.89
N THR A 21 4.69 6.63 11.51
CA THR A 21 3.67 6.46 12.57
C THR A 21 4.06 7.18 13.86
N ASP A 22 5.37 7.29 14.14
CA ASP A 22 5.92 7.99 15.31
C ASP A 22 5.68 9.51 15.20
N LYS A 23 5.99 10.08 14.03
CA LYS A 23 5.78 11.51 13.74
C LYS A 23 4.39 11.85 13.22
N LYS A 24 3.55 10.84 12.99
CA LYS A 24 2.21 10.97 12.37
C LYS A 24 2.25 11.66 11.01
N ILE A 25 3.30 11.39 10.22
CA ILE A 25 3.45 11.91 8.87
C ILE A 25 2.98 10.83 7.90
N LEU A 26 2.09 11.22 6.99
CA LEU A 26 1.59 10.34 5.94
C LEU A 26 1.55 11.13 4.63
N GLU A 27 2.40 10.76 3.69
CA GLU A 27 2.48 11.41 2.39
C GLU A 27 2.05 10.47 1.28
N PHE A 28 1.21 10.99 0.38
CA PHE A 28 0.79 10.28 -0.82
C PHE A 28 1.56 10.78 -2.03
N SER A 29 1.82 9.88 -2.97
CA SER A 29 2.33 10.17 -4.28
C SER A 29 1.39 9.61 -5.34
N SER A 30 1.23 10.34 -6.43
CA SER A 30 0.56 9.86 -7.63
C SER A 30 1.39 8.87 -8.44
N HIS A 31 2.63 8.58 -8.01
CA HIS A 31 3.52 7.67 -8.71
C HIS A 31 3.73 6.40 -7.89
N LEU A 32 3.22 5.27 -8.40
CA LEU A 32 3.46 3.93 -7.84
C LEU A 32 4.96 3.60 -7.69
N ALA A 33 5.81 4.20 -8.53
CA ALA A 33 7.26 4.06 -8.44
C ALA A 33 7.84 4.62 -7.14
N ASN A 34 7.22 5.68 -6.60
CA ASN A 34 7.61 6.37 -5.37
C ASN A 34 6.84 5.87 -4.15
N ALA A 35 5.94 4.90 -4.32
CA ALA A 35 5.22 4.29 -3.23
C ALA A 35 6.19 3.56 -2.30
N GLN A 36 5.92 3.63 -1.00
CA GLN A 36 6.56 2.84 0.04
C GLN A 36 6.35 1.36 -0.28
N GLU A 37 7.46 0.66 -0.49
CA GLU A 37 7.47 -0.74 -0.88
C GLU A 37 7.78 -1.61 0.33
N TYR A 38 6.89 -2.56 0.61
CA TYR A 38 7.05 -3.56 1.65
C TYR A 38 7.48 -4.88 1.02
N LEU A 39 8.43 -5.57 1.66
CA LEU A 39 8.90 -6.88 1.21
C LEU A 39 7.93 -8.01 1.59
N GLN A 40 7.18 -7.82 2.67
CA GLN A 40 6.22 -8.78 3.22
C GLN A 40 4.82 -8.18 3.28
N GLU A 41 3.82 -9.02 3.05
CA GLU A 41 2.40 -8.62 3.12
C GLU A 41 1.99 -8.28 4.55
N GLU A 42 2.45 -9.07 5.53
CA GLU A 42 2.19 -8.84 6.96
C GLU A 42 2.64 -7.44 7.41
N ASP A 43 3.81 -7.00 6.94
CA ASP A 43 4.33 -5.66 7.26
C ASP A 43 3.40 -4.56 6.71
N ALA A 44 2.94 -4.72 5.46
CA ALA A 44 1.97 -3.82 4.86
C ALA A 44 0.60 -3.85 5.59
N GLN A 45 0.17 -5.01 6.09
CA GLN A 45 -1.06 -5.17 6.87
C GLN A 45 -0.98 -4.49 8.23
N ILE A 46 0.13 -4.65 8.94
CA ILE A 46 0.35 -3.99 10.23
C ILE A 46 0.31 -2.47 10.04
N ASN A 47 1.07 -1.96 9.08
CA ASN A 47 1.12 -0.53 8.77
C ASN A 47 -0.25 0.01 8.33
N LEU A 48 -0.97 -0.70 7.44
CA LEU A 48 -2.32 -0.31 7.04
C LEU A 48 -3.27 -0.26 8.25
N ALA A 49 -3.22 -1.26 9.13
CA ALA A 49 -4.05 -1.27 10.34
C ALA A 49 -3.73 -0.12 11.28
N GLU A 50 -2.45 0.25 11.45
CA GLU A 50 -2.04 1.42 12.21
C GLU A 50 -2.58 2.72 11.61
N ILE A 51 -2.47 2.88 10.29
CA ILE A 51 -3.03 4.03 9.58
C ILE A 51 -4.55 4.10 9.76
N GLN A 52 -5.25 2.98 9.58
CA GLN A 52 -6.71 2.93 9.70
C GLN A 52 -7.19 3.16 11.14
N LYS A 53 -6.40 2.78 12.16
CA LYS A 53 -6.69 3.11 13.57
C LYS A 53 -6.75 4.63 13.82
N THR A 54 -6.05 5.43 13.03
CA THR A 54 -6.13 6.90 13.15
C THR A 54 -7.47 7.47 12.67
N GLY A 55 -8.27 6.70 11.92
CA GLY A 55 -9.58 7.10 11.41
C GLY A 55 -9.56 7.99 10.16
N TYR A 56 -8.39 8.42 9.69
CA TYR A 56 -8.27 9.36 8.56
C TYR A 56 -8.30 8.70 7.19
N PHE A 57 -7.94 7.40 7.08
CA PHE A 57 -7.68 6.76 5.78
C PHE A 57 -8.26 5.35 5.67
N SER A 58 -9.57 5.23 5.81
CA SER A 58 -10.29 3.95 5.67
C SER A 58 -10.32 3.40 4.24
N ASP A 59 -10.11 4.25 3.22
CA ASP A 59 -10.16 3.85 1.81
C ASP A 59 -8.89 3.14 1.31
N LEU A 60 -7.84 3.08 2.14
CA LEU A 60 -6.56 2.49 1.75
C LEU A 60 -6.63 0.96 1.73
N GLN A 61 -5.98 0.38 0.73
CA GLN A 61 -5.85 -1.07 0.53
C GLN A 61 -4.40 -1.42 0.19
N ILE A 62 -4.04 -2.67 0.42
CA ILE A 62 -2.73 -3.19 0.05
C ILE A 62 -2.81 -3.75 -1.37
N TYR A 63 -1.80 -3.44 -2.16
CA TYR A 63 -1.64 -3.92 -3.53
C TYR A 63 -0.29 -4.59 -3.69
N LEU A 64 -0.25 -5.63 -4.51
CA LEU A 64 0.97 -6.27 -4.98
C LEU A 64 1.54 -5.46 -6.15
N LYS A 65 2.72 -4.89 -5.97
CA LYS A 65 3.48 -4.22 -7.03
C LYS A 65 4.26 -5.26 -7.84
N ARG A 66 3.96 -5.38 -9.13
CA ARG A 66 4.66 -6.24 -10.10
C ARG A 66 4.74 -5.52 -11.44
N ASP A 67 5.93 -5.43 -12.04
CA ASP A 67 6.14 -4.79 -13.35
C ASP A 67 5.52 -3.38 -13.46
N ASN A 68 5.72 -2.56 -12.40
CA ASN A 68 5.17 -1.21 -12.29
C ASN A 68 3.63 -1.13 -12.35
N LYS A 69 2.95 -2.21 -11.98
CA LYS A 69 1.49 -2.29 -11.83
C LYS A 69 1.14 -2.76 -10.42
N ALA A 70 0.04 -2.23 -9.89
CA ALA A 70 -0.50 -2.58 -8.58
C ALA A 70 -1.74 -3.49 -8.76
N TYR A 71 -1.66 -4.71 -8.25
CA TYR A 71 -2.73 -5.71 -8.29
C TYR A 71 -3.34 -5.87 -6.90
N LYS A 72 -4.66 -6.01 -6.78
CA LYS A 72 -5.24 -6.32 -5.46
C LYS A 72 -4.79 -7.72 -5.03
N ILE A 73 -4.56 -7.90 -3.73
CA ILE A 73 -4.22 -9.21 -3.18
C ILE A 73 -5.37 -10.21 -3.38
N ASP A 74 -6.63 -9.74 -3.29
CA ASP A 74 -7.84 -10.57 -3.49
C ASP A 74 -7.97 -11.08 -4.94
N GLU A 75 -7.54 -10.29 -5.94
CA GLU A 75 -7.54 -10.72 -7.36
C GLU A 75 -6.52 -11.85 -7.63
N ARG A 76 -5.65 -12.18 -6.68
CA ARG A 76 -4.66 -13.25 -6.81
C ARG A 76 -5.28 -14.64 -6.69
N ASP A 77 -6.42 -14.77 -6.03
CA ASP A 77 -7.10 -16.06 -5.81
C ASP A 77 -7.75 -16.60 -7.10
N SER A 78 -8.11 -15.71 -8.04
CA SER A 78 -8.71 -16.10 -9.33
C SER A 78 -7.69 -16.56 -10.40
N LEU A 79 -6.41 -16.66 -10.06
CA LEU A 79 -5.33 -17.06 -10.99
C LEU A 79 -4.66 -18.40 -10.60
N MET A 80 -5.26 -19.17 -9.68
CA MET A 80 -4.88 -20.58 -9.43
C MET A 80 -5.74 -21.55 -10.25
#